data_AF-A0A445MWD0-F1
#
_entry.id   AF-A0A445MWD0-F1
#
_cell.length_a   1.000
_cell.length_b   1.000
_cell.length_c   1.000
_cell.angle_alpha   90.00
_cell.angle_beta   90.00
_cell.angle_gamma   90.00
#
_symmetry.space_group_name_H-M   'P 1'
#
loop_
_entity.id
_entity.type
_entity.pdbx_description
1 polymer ?
#
loop_
_entity_poly.entity_id
_entity_poly.type
_entity_poly.pdbx_seq_one_letter_code
_entity_poly.pdbx_strand_id
1 'polypeptide(L)'
;MEVKKVKGFTQEESFKMYIAQVERAQRTKKALPYFILSRGPALNPCPVHRKNEGLVLPVDDLYWIDFPMRKQPECKCRVRGLSIREYERIKQQGTQDPDAPQTLDEKGNPTGLKEKRYIPIKEKPIL
;
A
#
# COMPACT_ATOMS: atom_id res chain seq x y z
N MET A 1 29.88 -7.88 -24.30
CA MET A 1 28.72 -8.56 -23.68
C MET A 1 27.60 -7.55 -23.58
N GLU A 2 26.54 -7.73 -24.36
CA GLU A 2 25.36 -6.86 -24.36
C GLU A 2 24.62 -6.92 -23.03
N VAL A 3 24.47 -5.76 -22.39
CA VAL A 3 23.61 -5.59 -21.22
C VAL A 3 22.18 -5.51 -21.73
N LYS A 4 21.41 -6.59 -21.55
CA LYS A 4 19.97 -6.62 -21.86
C LYS A 4 19.29 -5.46 -21.13
N LYS A 5 18.67 -4.55 -21.90
CA LYS A 5 17.80 -3.47 -21.38
C LYS A 5 16.76 -4.07 -20.43
N VAL A 6 16.87 -3.78 -19.14
CA VAL A 6 15.84 -4.16 -18.16
C VAL A 6 14.72 -3.13 -18.26
N LYS A 7 13.52 -3.54 -18.68
CA LYS A 7 12.30 -2.70 -18.60
C LYS A 7 12.00 -2.44 -17.12
N GLY A 8 12.22 -1.23 -16.64
CA GLY A 8 11.84 -0.81 -15.28
C GLY A 8 12.45 0.54 -14.88
N PHE A 9 11.78 1.25 -13.97
CA PHE A 9 12.34 2.45 -13.33
C PHE A 9 13.42 2.06 -12.33
N THR A 10 14.44 2.89 -12.18
CA THR A 10 15.44 2.81 -11.11
C THR A 10 14.80 3.04 -9.74
N GLN A 11 15.54 2.71 -8.68
CA GLN A 11 15.09 2.93 -7.30
C GLN A 11 14.89 4.43 -7.01
N GLU A 12 15.82 5.25 -7.48
CA GLU A 12 15.77 6.71 -7.31
C GLU A 12 14.56 7.31 -8.03
N GLU A 13 14.28 6.89 -9.26
CA GLU A 13 13.08 7.31 -10.00
C GLU A 13 11.80 6.89 -9.27
N SER A 14 11.76 5.64 -8.77
CA SER A 14 10.62 5.13 -8.00
C SER A 14 10.39 5.94 -6.71
N PHE A 15 11.47 6.34 -6.03
CA PHE A 15 11.41 7.21 -4.86
C PHE A 15 10.93 8.62 -5.22
N LYS A 16 11.45 9.23 -6.29
CA LYS A 16 10.98 10.53 -6.80
C LYS A 16 9.49 10.50 -7.16
N MET A 17 9.01 9.42 -7.77
CA MET A 17 7.59 9.24 -8.08
C MET A 17 6.73 9.19 -6.81
N TYR A 18 7.22 8.58 -5.73
CA TYR A 18 6.55 8.59 -4.44
C TYR A 18 6.47 9.99 -3.84
N ILE A 19 7.57 10.76 -3.83
CA ILE A 19 7.56 12.14 -3.35
C ILE A 19 6.54 12.98 -4.13
N ALA A 20 6.53 12.88 -5.46
CA ALA A 20 5.53 13.55 -6.29
C ALA A 20 4.09 13.09 -5.99
N GLN A 21 3.89 11.82 -5.58
CA GLN A 21 2.57 11.33 -5.15
C GLN A 21 2.13 12.01 -3.84
N VAL A 22 3.03 12.14 -2.86
CA VAL A 22 2.73 12.81 -1.59
C VAL A 22 2.42 14.29 -1.81
N GLU A 23 3.22 14.99 -2.62
CA GLU A 23 2.97 16.40 -2.97
C GLU A 23 1.61 16.60 -3.65
N ARG A 24 1.22 15.70 -4.58
CA ARG A 24 -0.10 15.75 -5.19
C ARG A 24 -1.22 15.55 -4.16
N ALA A 25 -1.03 14.62 -3.22
CA ALA A 25 -2.02 14.38 -2.17
C ALA A 25 -2.19 15.56 -1.22
N GLN A 26 -1.11 16.30 -0.92
CA GLN A 26 -1.21 17.56 -0.17
C GLN A 26 -2.14 18.56 -0.89
N ARG A 27 -1.98 18.70 -2.21
CA ARG A 27 -2.80 19.62 -3.02
C ARG A 27 -4.28 19.20 -3.07
N THR A 28 -4.56 17.89 -3.04
CA THR A 28 -5.92 17.34 -3.12
C THR A 28 -6.51 16.91 -1.77
N LYS A 29 -5.86 17.24 -0.65
CA LYS A 29 -6.24 16.85 0.72
C LYS A 29 -7.71 17.15 1.04
N LYS A 30 -8.26 18.25 0.53
CA LYS A 30 -9.68 18.60 0.74
C LYS A 30 -10.64 17.51 0.27
N ALA A 31 -10.32 16.80 -0.81
CA ALA A 31 -11.14 15.72 -1.36
C ALA A 31 -10.71 14.33 -0.85
N LEU A 32 -9.40 14.12 -0.70
CA LEU A 32 -8.80 12.84 -0.28
C LEU A 32 -7.87 13.06 0.92
N PRO A 33 -8.42 13.28 2.14
CA PRO A 33 -7.63 13.73 3.28
C PRO A 33 -6.76 12.65 3.93
N TYR A 34 -6.96 11.38 3.60
CA TYR A 34 -6.23 10.27 4.21
C TYR A 34 -5.45 9.44 3.19
N PHE A 35 -4.38 8.81 3.64
CA PHE A 35 -3.73 7.72 2.93
C PHE A 35 -3.97 6.39 3.64
N ILE A 36 -4.15 5.32 2.86
CA ILE A 36 -4.03 3.94 3.34
C ILE A 36 -2.76 3.27 2.81
N LEU A 37 -2.03 2.60 3.69
CA LEU A 37 -0.88 1.76 3.36
C LEU A 37 -1.34 0.34 3.02
N SER A 38 -0.87 -0.18 1.89
CA SER A 38 -1.04 -1.59 1.51
C SER A 38 0.24 -2.18 0.95
N ARG A 39 0.53 -3.44 1.27
CA ARG A 39 1.70 -4.15 0.75
C ARG A 39 1.49 -4.57 -0.70
N GLY A 40 2.58 -4.55 -1.44
CA GLY A 40 2.63 -5.07 -2.81
C GLY A 40 3.10 -6.52 -2.83
N PRO A 41 2.99 -7.20 -3.98
CA PRO A 41 3.56 -8.51 -4.18
C PRO A 41 5.10 -8.39 -4.14
N ALA A 42 5.72 -9.10 -3.21
CA ALA A 42 7.15 -9.22 -3.08
C ALA A 42 7.48 -10.59 -2.50
N LEU A 43 8.53 -11.24 -3.03
CA LEU A 43 9.01 -12.52 -2.50
C LEU A 43 9.45 -12.37 -1.04
N ASN A 44 10.24 -11.33 -0.77
CA ASN A 44 10.66 -10.97 0.56
C ASN A 44 9.72 -9.92 1.14
N PRO A 45 9.22 -10.12 2.37
CA PRO A 45 8.46 -9.13 3.09
C PRO A 45 9.17 -7.77 3.19
N CYS A 46 8.45 -6.66 2.98
CA CYS A 46 9.00 -5.33 3.21
C CYS A 46 9.38 -5.19 4.71
N PRO A 47 10.64 -4.85 5.04
CA PRO A 47 11.09 -4.78 6.43
C PRO A 47 10.50 -3.59 7.19
N VAL A 48 10.12 -2.52 6.48
CA VAL A 48 9.65 -1.26 7.10
C VAL A 48 8.12 -1.27 7.26
N HIS A 49 7.41 -1.50 6.15
CA HIS A 49 5.98 -1.18 6.07
C HIS A 49 5.05 -2.35 6.36
N ARG A 50 5.54 -3.60 6.34
CA ARG A 50 4.69 -4.78 6.53
C ARG A 50 3.93 -4.75 7.85
N LYS A 51 4.58 -4.33 8.94
CA LYS A 51 3.96 -4.20 10.26
C LYS A 51 2.79 -3.21 10.27
N ASN A 52 2.81 -2.24 9.36
CA ASN A 52 1.81 -1.18 9.22
C ASN A 52 0.82 -1.44 8.07
N GLU A 53 0.63 -2.69 7.63
CA GLU A 53 -0.44 -3.04 6.69
C GLU A 53 -1.80 -2.55 7.22
N GLY A 54 -2.57 -1.90 6.34
CA GLY A 54 -3.89 -1.33 6.67
C GLY A 54 -3.83 -0.04 7.50
N LEU A 55 -2.64 0.55 7.68
CA LEU A 55 -2.49 1.84 8.36
C LEU A 55 -3.12 2.96 7.55
N VAL A 56 -4.01 3.71 8.20
CA VAL A 56 -4.66 4.89 7.66
C VAL A 56 -4.26 6.10 8.51
N LEU A 57 -3.68 7.11 7.86
CA LEU A 57 -3.30 8.38 8.49
C LEU A 57 -3.67 9.56 7.58
N PRO A 58 -3.80 10.78 8.12
CA PRO A 58 -3.89 12.00 7.31
C PRO A 58 -2.74 12.09 6.29
N VAL A 59 -2.99 12.65 5.12
CA VAL A 59 -1.95 12.76 4.06
C VAL A 59 -0.75 13.59 4.49
N ASP A 60 -0.91 14.49 5.46
CA ASP A 60 0.12 15.38 6.05
C ASP A 60 0.74 14.86 7.35
N ASP A 61 0.45 13.62 7.73
CA ASP A 61 1.13 12.97 8.84
C ASP A 61 2.63 12.77 8.53
N LEU A 62 3.49 13.05 9.52
CA LEU A 62 4.94 12.94 9.39
C LEU A 62 5.41 11.51 9.08
N TYR A 63 4.61 10.49 9.40
CA TYR A 63 4.91 9.10 9.06
C TYR A 63 5.26 8.90 7.58
N TRP A 64 4.62 9.65 6.67
CA TRP A 64 4.88 9.55 5.23
C TRP A 64 6.25 10.13 4.83
N ILE A 65 6.79 11.03 5.64
CA ILE A 65 8.13 11.61 5.43
C ILE A 65 9.19 10.73 6.09
N ASP A 66 8.92 10.24 7.30
CA ASP A 66 9.87 9.45 8.09
C ASP A 66 10.04 8.02 7.54
N PHE A 67 8.97 7.44 7.00
CA PHE A 67 8.94 6.08 6.45
C PHE A 67 8.48 6.06 4.99
N PRO A 68 9.24 6.66 4.06
CA PRO A 68 8.78 6.84 2.69
C PRO A 68 8.79 5.53 1.91
N MET A 69 7.90 5.42 0.92
CA MET A 69 7.83 4.24 0.04
C MET A 69 9.03 4.23 -0.91
N ARG A 70 9.42 3.03 -1.37
CA ARG A 70 10.49 2.87 -2.38
C ARG A 70 11.83 3.46 -1.92
N LYS A 71 12.12 3.51 -0.61
CA LYS A 71 13.48 3.80 -0.13
C LYS A 71 14.36 2.54 -0.17
N GLN A 72 13.79 1.40 0.21
CA GLN A 72 14.46 0.09 0.16
C GLN A 72 14.11 -0.67 -1.13
N PRO A 73 15.04 -1.48 -1.70
CA PRO A 73 14.80 -2.26 -2.93
C PRO A 73 13.59 -3.21 -2.87
N GLU A 74 13.36 -3.82 -1.71
CA GLU A 74 12.30 -4.80 -1.45
C GLU A 74 10.94 -4.14 -1.22
N CYS A 75 10.90 -2.81 -1.04
CA CYS A 75 9.66 -2.10 -0.78
C CYS A 75 8.80 -2.04 -2.04
N LYS A 76 7.78 -2.93 -2.13
CA LYS A 76 6.70 -2.89 -3.12
C LYS A 76 5.37 -2.34 -2.56
N CYS A 77 5.36 -1.86 -1.32
CA CYS A 77 4.19 -1.26 -0.67
C CYS A 77 3.69 0.00 -1.40
N ARG A 78 2.42 0.35 -1.23
CA ARG A 78 1.81 1.52 -1.89
C ARG A 78 0.93 2.26 -0.90
N VAL A 79 0.80 3.56 -1.12
CA VAL A 79 -0.20 4.40 -0.46
C VAL A 79 -1.26 4.80 -1.47
N ARG A 80 -2.52 4.86 -1.04
CA ARG A 80 -3.65 5.37 -1.84
C ARG A 80 -4.44 6.39 -1.05
N GLY A 81 -4.84 7.48 -1.72
CA GLY A 81 -5.73 8.48 -1.14
C GLY A 81 -7.14 7.91 -0.88
N LEU A 82 -7.72 8.28 0.25
CA LEU A 82 -9.08 7.95 0.67
C LEU A 82 -9.88 9.22 0.93
N SER A 83 -11.15 9.20 0.53
CA SER A 83 -12.12 10.20 0.97
C SER A 83 -12.57 9.92 2.41
N ILE A 84 -13.20 10.91 3.05
CA ILE A 84 -13.78 10.76 4.40
C ILE A 84 -14.79 9.60 4.41
N ARG A 85 -15.68 9.53 3.41
CA ARG A 85 -16.69 8.47 3.33
C ARG A 85 -16.06 7.09 3.19
N GLU A 86 -14.99 6.98 2.41
CA GLU A 86 -14.29 5.70 2.26
C GLU A 86 -13.58 5.29 3.56
N TYR A 87 -12.94 6.24 4.23
CA TYR A 87 -12.33 6.03 5.54
C TYR A 87 -13.34 5.52 6.57
N GLU A 88 -14.49 6.19 6.74
CA GLU A 88 -15.53 5.75 7.68
C GLU A 88 -16.03 4.33 7.38
N ARG A 89 -16.20 4.01 6.09
CA ARG A 89 -16.62 2.67 5.65
C ARG A 89 -15.59 1.61 6.04
N ILE A 90 -14.31 1.83 5.75
CA ILE A 90 -13.25 0.86 6.09
C ILE A 90 -12.95 0.82 7.59
N LYS A 91 -13.23 1.89 8.33
CA LYS A 91 -13.14 1.91 9.79
C LYS A 91 -14.15 0.96 10.42
N GLN A 92 -15.36 0.90 9.87
CA GLN A 92 -16.41 0.00 10.34
C GLN A 92 -16.24 -1.44 9.86
N GLN A 93 -15.95 -1.64 8.56
CA GLN A 93 -15.95 -2.97 7.94
C GLN A 93 -14.56 -3.63 7.89
N GLY A 94 -13.49 -2.86 8.09
CA GLY A 94 -12.11 -3.27 7.81
C GLY A 94 -11.72 -3.20 6.32
N THR A 95 -10.56 -3.76 6.02
CA THR A 95 -10.00 -3.90 4.66
C THR A 95 -9.74 -5.35 4.34
N GLN A 96 -9.80 -5.71 3.06
CA GLN A 96 -9.51 -7.06 2.60
C GLN A 96 -8.14 -7.52 3.11
N ASP A 97 -8.12 -8.70 3.73
CA ASP A 97 -6.91 -9.31 4.24
C ASP A 97 -5.98 -9.69 3.08
N PRO A 98 -4.77 -9.14 3.03
CA PRO A 98 -3.84 -9.46 1.96
C PRO A 98 -3.30 -10.89 2.04
N ASP A 99 -3.41 -11.58 3.18
CA ASP A 99 -3.09 -13.00 3.39
C ASP A 99 -4.32 -13.91 3.23
N ALA A 100 -5.47 -13.39 2.76
CA ALA A 100 -6.61 -14.23 2.46
C ALA A 100 -6.23 -15.28 1.38
N PRO A 101 -6.59 -16.56 1.57
CA PRO A 101 -6.28 -17.60 0.61
C PRO A 101 -7.04 -17.36 -0.71
N GLN A 102 -6.54 -17.98 -1.78
CA GLN A 102 -7.20 -17.93 -3.07
C GLN A 102 -8.42 -18.85 -3.06
N THR A 103 -9.51 -18.38 -3.64
CA THR A 103 -10.70 -19.21 -3.85
C THR A 103 -10.42 -20.21 -4.98
N LEU A 104 -10.79 -21.47 -4.74
CA LEU A 104 -10.64 -22.56 -5.69
C LEU A 104 -11.98 -22.83 -6.40
N ASP A 105 -11.92 -23.27 -7.67
CA ASP A 105 -13.08 -23.79 -8.39
C ASP A 105 -13.43 -25.21 -7.91
N GLU A 106 -14.51 -25.78 -8.45
CA GLU A 106 -14.97 -27.14 -8.12
C GLU A 106 -13.93 -28.23 -8.40
N LYS A 107 -12.95 -27.96 -9.27
CA LYS A 107 -11.85 -28.85 -9.64
C LYS A 107 -10.58 -28.59 -8.83
N GLY A 108 -10.60 -27.65 -7.90
CA GLY A 108 -9.46 -27.27 -7.07
C GLY A 108 -8.49 -26.29 -7.72
N ASN A 109 -8.81 -25.67 -8.86
CA ASN A 109 -7.93 -24.71 -9.51
C ASN A 109 -8.10 -23.30 -8.94
N PRO A 110 -7.04 -22.48 -8.86
CA PRO A 110 -7.15 -21.09 -8.44
C PRO A 110 -7.99 -20.24 -9.39
N THR A 111 -8.96 -19.52 -8.84
CA THR A 111 -9.83 -18.60 -9.60
C THR A 111 -9.23 -17.20 -9.81
N GLY A 112 -8.09 -16.91 -9.17
CA GLY A 112 -7.50 -15.57 -9.11
C GLY A 112 -8.20 -14.61 -8.14
N LEU A 113 -9.34 -15.01 -7.56
CA LEU A 113 -10.01 -14.28 -6.48
C LEU A 113 -9.47 -14.74 -5.13
N LYS A 114 -9.54 -13.83 -4.15
CA LYS A 114 -9.29 -14.16 -2.74
C LYS A 114 -10.61 -14.32 -2.01
N GLU A 115 -10.61 -15.17 -1.00
CA GLU A 115 -11.70 -15.25 -0.05
C GLU A 115 -11.98 -13.87 0.57
N LYS A 116 -13.26 -13.52 0.71
CA LYS A 116 -13.66 -12.25 1.35
C LYS A 116 -13.41 -12.34 2.85
N ARG A 117 -12.25 -11.87 3.28
CA ARG A 117 -11.84 -11.79 4.68
C ARG A 117 -11.41 -10.37 4.96
N TYR A 118 -12.00 -9.73 5.97
CA TYR A 118 -11.68 -8.37 6.33
C TYR A 118 -10.92 -8.33 7.65
N ILE A 119 -9.91 -7.49 7.71
CA ILE A 119 -9.13 -7.18 8.91
C ILE A 119 -9.33 -5.71 9.29
N PRO A 120 -9.32 -5.36 10.59
CA PRO A 120 -9.45 -3.97 11.01
C PRO A 120 -8.31 -3.11 10.49
N ILE A 121 -8.60 -1.84 10.19
CA ILE A 121 -7.57 -0.86 9.86
C ILE A 121 -6.75 -0.49 11.11
N LYS A 122 -5.59 0.12 10.89
CA LYS A 122 -4.80 0.75 11.95
C LYS A 122 -4.90 2.25 11.81
N GLU A 123 -5.07 2.97 12.91
CA GLU A 123 -5.08 4.44 12.94
C GLU A 123 -3.82 5.01 13.62
N LYS A 124 -2.89 4.13 14.05
CA LYS A 124 -1.62 4.50 14.68
C LYS A 124 -0.49 3.62 14.12
N PRO A 125 0.68 4.20 13.79
CA PRO A 125 1.80 3.43 13.30
C PRO A 125 2.41 2.59 14.43
N ILE A 126 2.89 1.40 14.07
CA ILE A 126 3.79 0.60 14.87
C ILE A 126 5.21 1.05 14.49
N LEU A 127 5.92 1.67 15.43
CA LEU A 127 7.27 2.20 15.24
C LEU A 127 8.35 1.12 15.36
#